data_AF-A0A847RZT2-F1
#
_entry.id   AF-A0A847RZT2-F1
#
_cell.length_a   1.000
_cell.length_b   1.000
_cell.length_c   1.000
_cell.angle_alpha   90.00
_cell.angle_beta   90.00
_cell.angle_gamma   90.00
#
_symmetry.space_group_name_H-M   'P 1'
#
loop_
_entity.id
_entity.type
_entity.pdbx_description
1 polymer ?
#
loop_
_entity_poly.entity_id
_entity_poly.type
_entity_poly.pdbx_seq_one_letter_code
_entity_poly.pdbx_strand_id
1 'polypeptide(L)'
;MFRHTYFLHLKPTVRWVGMSPLERSHYIATELFPVFARFPTVMMRFFDGEYYSPQVCDVVMLETNDLPAYHALLDALAASSLSEMCGISHIIPTVESSMESYEAMPVSSEQPFSLEESV
;
A
#
# COMPACT_ATOMS: atom_id res chain seq x y z
N MET A 1 16.10 -11.84 -0.95
CA MET A 1 14.74 -11.79 -1.51
C MET A 1 14.27 -10.34 -1.39
N PHE A 2 13.79 -9.75 -2.47
CA PHE A 2 13.31 -8.37 -2.48
C PHE A 2 12.04 -8.25 -1.65
N ARG A 3 12.01 -7.30 -0.71
CA ARG A 3 10.80 -6.96 0.00
C ARG A 3 10.02 -5.93 -0.80
N HIS A 4 8.80 -6.29 -1.15
CA HIS A 4 7.89 -5.35 -1.77
C HIS A 4 7.28 -4.49 -0.67
N THR A 5 7.41 -3.17 -0.85
CA THR A 5 6.87 -2.18 0.07
C THR A 5 5.82 -1.36 -0.67
N TYR A 6 4.68 -1.11 -0.03
CA TYR A 6 3.57 -0.38 -0.63
C TYR A 6 3.15 0.73 0.32
N PHE A 7 3.02 1.94 -0.20
CA PHE A 7 2.45 3.06 0.56
C PHE A 7 1.04 3.34 0.08
N LEU A 8 0.06 3.10 0.96
CA LEU A 8 -1.34 3.36 0.73
C LEU A 8 -1.69 4.72 1.32
N HIS A 9 -2.26 5.60 0.50
CA HIS A 9 -2.76 6.89 0.95
C HIS A 9 -4.26 6.80 1.21
N LEU A 10 -4.67 6.93 2.46
CA LEU A 10 -6.08 6.88 2.85
C LEU A 10 -6.65 8.30 2.85
N LYS A 11 -7.66 8.53 2.01
CA LYS A 11 -8.34 9.81 1.89
C LYS A 11 -9.60 9.79 2.76
N PRO A 12 -9.79 10.78 3.66
CA PRO A 12 -10.95 10.81 4.53
C PRO A 12 -12.23 11.06 3.73
N THR A 13 -13.30 10.37 4.11
CA THR A 13 -14.66 10.72 3.67
C THR A 13 -15.26 11.77 4.62
N VAL A 14 -16.40 12.35 4.24
CA VAL A 14 -17.17 13.25 5.14
C VAL A 14 -17.58 12.53 6.42
N ARG A 15 -17.86 11.21 6.34
CA ARG A 15 -18.24 10.41 7.50
C ARG A 15 -17.09 10.31 8.50
N TRP A 16 -15.86 10.05 8.03
CA TRP A 16 -14.68 10.02 8.89
C TRP A 16 -14.43 11.35 9.59
N VAL A 17 -14.48 12.46 8.84
CA VAL A 17 -14.27 13.80 9.40
C VAL A 17 -15.34 14.16 10.44
N GLY A 18 -16.55 13.63 10.28
CA GLY A 18 -17.65 13.83 11.24
C GLY A 18 -17.53 13.00 12.53
N MET A 19 -16.63 12.01 12.59
CA MET A 19 -16.46 11.16 13.77
C MET A 19 -15.59 11.82 14.84
N SER A 20 -15.98 11.64 16.09
CA SER A 20 -15.12 11.95 17.24
C SER A 20 -13.88 11.06 17.26
N PRO A 21 -12.78 11.49 17.91
CA PRO A 21 -11.58 10.65 18.07
C PRO A 21 -11.86 9.29 18.71
N LEU A 22 -12.83 9.22 19.64
CA LEU A 22 -13.22 7.97 20.29
C LEU A 22 -13.90 7.01 19.32
N GLU A 23 -14.81 7.50 18.48
CA GLU A 23 -15.48 6.69 17.45
C GLU A 23 -14.47 6.17 16.43
N ARG A 24 -13.51 7.01 16.01
CA ARG A 24 -12.43 6.60 15.09
C ARG A 24 -11.56 5.51 15.70
N SER A 25 -11.18 5.68 16.97
CA SER A 25 -10.37 4.69 17.70
C SER A 25 -11.11 3.37 17.86
N HIS A 26 -12.42 3.43 18.16
CA HIS A 26 -13.27 2.24 18.25
C HIS A 26 -13.35 1.52 16.90
N TYR A 27 -13.68 2.25 15.83
CA TYR A 27 -13.73 1.71 14.46
C TYR A 27 -12.42 1.02 14.06
N ILE A 28 -11.28 1.67 14.29
CA ILE A 28 -9.96 1.09 13.96
C ILE A 28 -9.76 -0.22 14.72
N ALA A 29 -10.06 -0.25 16.01
CA ALA A 29 -9.83 -1.42 16.85
C ALA A 29 -10.78 -2.59 16.55
N THR A 30 -12.06 -2.32 16.25
CA THR A 30 -13.09 -3.37 16.10
C THR A 30 -13.32 -3.82 14.68
N GLU A 31 -13.12 -2.94 13.68
CA GLU A 31 -13.42 -3.25 12.28
C GLU A 31 -12.13 -3.43 11.48
N LEU A 32 -11.19 -2.48 11.60
CA LEU A 32 -10.05 -2.41 10.69
C LEU A 32 -8.89 -3.33 11.11
N PHE A 33 -8.48 -3.30 12.38
CA PHE A 33 -7.39 -4.15 12.88
C PHE A 33 -7.65 -5.66 12.73
N PRO A 34 -8.88 -6.18 12.92
CA PRO A 34 -9.17 -7.58 12.63
C PRO A 34 -8.96 -7.98 11.16
N VAL A 35 -9.18 -7.07 10.21
CA VAL A 35 -8.86 -7.32 8.80
C VAL A 35 -7.35 -7.52 8.64
N PHE A 36 -6.54 -6.64 9.20
CA PHE A 36 -5.09 -6.71 9.13
C PHE A 36 -4.50 -7.93 9.85
N ALA A 37 -5.05 -8.31 11.00
CA ALA A 37 -4.59 -9.44 11.80
C ALA A 37 -4.68 -10.80 11.07
N ARG A 38 -5.50 -10.89 10.01
CA ARG A 38 -5.61 -12.08 9.15
C ARG A 38 -4.38 -12.32 8.27
N PHE A 39 -3.51 -11.32 8.11
CA PHE A 39 -2.38 -11.35 7.17
C PHE A 39 -1.04 -11.12 7.89
N PRO A 40 -0.59 -12.06 8.74
CA PRO A 40 0.63 -11.88 9.56
C PRO A 40 1.92 -11.85 8.72
N THR A 41 1.88 -12.28 7.47
CA THR A 41 3.02 -12.20 6.52
C THR A 41 3.16 -10.82 5.88
N VAL A 42 2.23 -9.91 6.13
CA VAL A 42 2.29 -8.50 5.69
C VAL A 42 2.60 -7.63 6.90
N MET A 43 3.82 -7.10 6.97
CA MET A 43 4.19 -6.11 7.98
C MET A 43 3.47 -4.80 7.66
N MET A 44 2.96 -4.13 8.69
CA MET A 44 2.19 -2.89 8.54
C MET A 44 2.69 -1.81 9.49
N ARG A 45 2.76 -0.58 9.00
CA ARG A 45 3.02 0.62 9.81
C ARG A 45 2.02 1.70 9.42
N PHE A 46 1.45 2.36 10.42
CA PHE A 46 0.47 3.43 10.26
C PHE A 46 1.14 4.76 10.59
N PHE A 47 0.88 5.77 9.76
CA PHE A 47 1.40 7.11 9.91
C PHE A 47 0.22 8.08 9.81
N ASP A 48 -0.04 8.79 10.90
CA ASP A 48 -1.07 9.81 10.96
C ASP A 48 -0.78 10.91 9.93
N GLY A 49 -1.74 11.18 9.06
CA GLY A 49 -1.70 12.22 8.05
C GLY A 49 -2.64 13.39 8.34
N GLU A 50 -3.62 13.22 9.24
CA GLU A 50 -4.79 14.09 9.37
C GLU A 50 -4.42 15.53 9.75
N TYR A 51 -3.40 15.69 10.59
CA TYR A 51 -2.91 17.01 11.01
C TYR A 51 -1.83 17.59 10.08
N TYR A 52 -1.33 16.81 9.13
CA TYR A 52 -0.17 17.18 8.30
C TYR A 52 -0.53 17.44 6.84
N SER A 53 -1.65 16.87 6.35
CA SER A 53 -2.10 17.07 4.98
C SER A 53 -3.63 16.94 4.88
N PRO A 54 -4.31 17.85 4.17
CA PRO A 54 -5.75 17.69 3.91
C PRO A 54 -6.05 16.57 2.90
N GLN A 55 -5.03 16.00 2.24
CA GLN A 55 -5.21 14.99 1.20
C GLN A 55 -5.33 13.58 1.76
N VAL A 56 -4.83 13.35 2.98
CA VAL A 56 -4.77 12.03 3.61
C VAL A 56 -5.16 12.13 5.08
N CYS A 57 -5.89 11.14 5.59
CA CYS A 57 -6.07 10.96 7.03
C CYS A 57 -4.96 10.08 7.60
N ASP A 58 -4.50 9.11 6.81
CA ASP A 58 -3.45 8.18 7.19
C ASP A 58 -2.65 7.76 5.96
N VAL A 59 -1.40 7.42 6.20
CA VAL A 59 -0.56 6.65 5.27
C VAL A 59 -0.27 5.29 5.90
N VAL A 60 -0.50 4.23 5.13
CA VAL A 60 -0.20 2.86 5.56
C VAL A 60 0.95 2.33 4.73
N MET A 61 2.03 1.92 5.40
CA MET A 61 3.11 1.18 4.77
C MET A 61 2.86 -0.31 4.97
N LEU A 62 2.81 -1.05 3.88
CA LEU A 62 2.75 -2.50 3.86
C LEU A 62 4.08 -3.04 3.33
N GLU A 63 4.63 -4.07 3.96
CA GLU A 63 5.85 -4.75 3.49
C GLU A 63 5.64 -6.26 3.52
N THR A 64 5.93 -6.94 2.40
CA THR A 64 5.86 -8.40 2.36
C THR A 64 6.70 -9.01 1.23
N ASN A 65 7.01 -10.30 1.38
CA ASN A 65 7.51 -11.17 0.31
C ASN A 65 6.42 -12.11 -0.22
N ASP A 66 5.21 -12.08 0.36
CA ASP A 66 4.07 -12.93 0.07
C ASP A 66 3.04 -12.13 -0.73
N LEU A 67 3.24 -12.10 -2.05
CA LEU A 67 2.36 -11.36 -2.96
C LEU A 67 0.89 -11.85 -2.93
N PRO A 68 0.61 -13.17 -2.84
CA PRO A 68 -0.75 -13.65 -2.60
C PRO A 68 -1.40 -13.07 -1.33
N ALA A 69 -0.68 -13.00 -0.20
CA ALA A 69 -1.21 -12.38 1.02
C ALA A 69 -1.47 -10.87 0.85
N TYR A 70 -0.62 -10.16 0.12
CA TYR A 70 -0.86 -8.76 -0.23
C TYR A 70 -2.14 -8.58 -1.06
N HIS A 71 -2.36 -9.39 -2.09
CA HIS A 71 -3.59 -9.32 -2.90
C HIS A 71 -4.83 -9.62 -2.05
N ALA A 72 -4.78 -10.69 -1.25
CA ALA A 72 -5.90 -11.06 -0.38
C ALA A 72 -6.19 -10.00 0.69
N LEU A 73 -5.17 -9.28 1.18
CA LEU A 73 -5.35 -8.12 2.04
C LEU A 73 -6.10 -6.99 1.32
N LEU A 74 -5.71 -6.63 0.10
CA LEU A 74 -6.42 -5.59 -0.66
C LEU A 74 -7.87 -5.97 -0.90
N ASP A 75 -8.16 -7.24 -1.26
CA ASP A 75 -9.52 -7.73 -1.41
C ASP A 75 -10.31 -7.61 -0.10
N ALA A 76 -9.69 -7.98 1.03
CA ALA A 76 -10.32 -7.88 2.34
C ALA A 76 -10.59 -6.42 2.76
N LEU A 77 -9.69 -5.49 2.42
CA LEU A 77 -9.90 -4.05 2.66
C LEU A 77 -11.01 -3.51 1.77
N ALA A 78 -11.06 -3.91 0.50
CA ALA A 78 -12.12 -3.51 -0.43
C ALA A 78 -13.50 -4.04 -0.01
N ALA A 79 -13.56 -5.24 0.56
CA ALA A 79 -14.78 -5.84 1.09
C ALA A 79 -15.18 -5.33 2.50
N SER A 80 -14.30 -4.58 3.16
CA SER A 80 -14.57 -3.97 4.48
C SER A 80 -15.30 -2.63 4.34
N SER A 81 -15.75 -2.09 5.47
CA SER A 81 -16.28 -0.73 5.57
C SER A 81 -15.22 0.37 5.40
N LEU A 82 -13.95 0.03 5.13
CA LEU A 82 -12.88 1.02 4.99
C LEU A 82 -13.22 2.08 3.95
N SER A 83 -13.76 1.69 2.79
CA SER A 83 -14.12 2.65 1.74
C SER A 83 -15.18 3.68 2.15
N GLU A 84 -16.04 3.35 3.13
CA GLU A 84 -17.04 4.26 3.69
C GLU A 84 -16.44 5.24 4.71
N MET A 85 -15.30 4.89 5.32
CA MET A 85 -14.58 5.74 6.26
C MET A 85 -13.48 6.53 5.55
N CYS A 86 -12.52 5.83 4.96
CA CYS A 86 -11.34 6.37 4.31
C CYS A 86 -11.05 5.58 3.02
N GLY A 87 -11.20 6.21 1.86
CA GLY A 87 -10.92 5.55 0.59
C GLY A 87 -9.42 5.45 0.32
N ILE A 88 -8.95 4.30 -0.20
CA ILE A 88 -7.58 4.19 -0.72
C ILE A 88 -7.50 5.04 -1.99
N SER A 89 -6.77 6.15 -1.94
CA SER A 89 -6.63 7.07 -3.06
C SER A 89 -5.47 6.70 -3.97
N HIS A 90 -4.33 6.33 -3.39
CA HIS A 90 -3.11 5.95 -4.10
C HIS A 90 -2.46 4.74 -3.44
N ILE A 91 -1.78 3.94 -4.27
CA ILE A 91 -0.85 2.89 -3.84
C ILE A 91 0.46 3.18 -4.57
N ILE A 92 1.54 3.39 -3.81
CA ILE A 92 2.89 3.57 -4.36
C ILE A 92 3.67 2.27 -4.08
N PRO A 93 3.80 1.36 -5.07
CA PRO A 93 4.62 0.17 -4.94
C PRO A 93 6.11 0.52 -5.07
N THR A 94 6.94 -0.04 -4.20
CA THR A 94 8.38 0.15 -4.17
C THR A 94 9.09 -1.16 -3.81
N VAL A 95 10.39 -1.21 -4.05
CA VAL A 95 11.26 -2.31 -3.64
C VAL A 95 12.47 -1.72 -2.92
N GLU A 96 12.65 -2.11 -1.67
CA GLU A 96 13.76 -1.64 -0.83
C GLU A 96 15.12 -2.01 -1.46
N SER A 97 16.04 -1.04 -1.50
CA SER A 97 17.42 -1.19 -1.99
C SER A 97 17.57 -1.87 -3.36
N SER A 98 16.58 -1.73 -4.24
CA SER A 98 16.60 -2.36 -5.57
C SER A 98 17.73 -1.88 -6.48
N MET A 99 18.26 -0.66 -6.27
CA MET A 99 19.34 -0.10 -7.08
C MET A 99 20.62 -0.93 -7.02
N GLU A 100 21.08 -1.32 -5.83
CA GLU A 100 22.30 -2.13 -5.65
C GLU A 100 22.18 -3.47 -6.38
N SER A 101 20.99 -4.06 -6.35
CA SER A 101 20.73 -5.33 -7.04
C SER A 101 20.64 -5.15 -8.55
N TYR A 102 20.12 -4.03 -9.03
CA TYR A 102 20.09 -3.67 -10.45
C TYR A 102 21.50 -3.42 -11.00
N GLU A 103 22.34 -2.68 -10.27
CA GLU A 103 23.73 -2.41 -10.64
C GLU A 103 24.61 -3.68 -10.63
N ALA A 104 24.26 -4.66 -9.79
CA ALA A 104 24.90 -5.96 -9.77
C ALA A 104 24.46 -6.89 -10.93
N MET A 105 23.40 -6.54 -11.67
CA MET A 105 23.02 -7.32 -12.85
C MET A 105 24.09 -7.15 -13.93
N PRO A 106 24.53 -8.25 -14.57
CA PRO A 106 25.41 -8.13 -15.73
C PRO A 106 24.69 -7.29 -16.78
N VAL A 107 25.33 -6.20 -17.22
CA VAL A 107 24.82 -5.39 -18.34
C VAL A 107 24.67 -6.35 -19.51
N SER A 108 23.42 -6.64 -19.89
CA SER A 108 23.14 -7.41 -21.09
C SER A 108 23.73 -6.65 -22.27
N SER A 109 24.77 -7.20 -22.88
CA SER A 109 25.29 -6.73 -24.17
C SER A 109 24.36 -7.23 -25.28
N GLU A 110 23.08 -6.84 -25.26
CA GLU A 110 22.19 -7.11 -26.37
C GLU A 110 22.16 -5.94 -27.36
N GLN A 111 22.33 -6.35 -28.61
CA GLN A 111 22.64 -5.61 -29.83
C GLN A 111 21.66 -4.46 -30.10
N PRO A 112 22.07 -3.40 -30.81
CA PRO A 112 21.16 -2.32 -31.21
C PRO A 112 19.97 -2.89 -31.98
N PHE A 113 18.77 -2.48 -31.57
CA PHE A 113 17.50 -2.71 -32.26
C PHE A 113 17.64 -2.33 -33.74
N SER A 114 17.74 -3.31 -34.64
CA SER A 114 17.72 -3.06 -36.09
C SER A 114 16.29 -2.85 -36.54
N LEU A 115 16.02 -1.67 -37.11
CA LEU A 115 14.73 -1.25 -37.68
C LEU A 115 14.45 -1.86 -39.07
N GLU A 116 15.19 -2.88 -39.50
CA GLU A 116 15.07 -3.46 -40.84
C GLU A 116 14.31 -4.77 -40.81
N GLU A 117 12.99 -4.71 -40.59
CA GLU A 117 12.03 -5.69 -41.13
C GLU A 117 10.61 -5.12 -41.02
N SER A 118 10.34 -4.08 -41.80
CA SER A 118 8.97 -3.70 -42.19
C SER A 118 8.97 -3.16 -43.62
N VAL A 119 9.00 -4.08 -44.59
CA VAL A 119 8.56 -3.85 -45.97
C VAL A 119 7.74 -5.06 -46.42
#